data_AF-A0A1H0TUI1-F1
#
_entry.id   AF-A0A1H0TUI1-F1
#
_cell.length_a   1.000
_cell.length_b   1.000
_cell.length_c   1.000
_cell.angle_alpha   90.00
_cell.angle_beta   90.00
_cell.angle_gamma   90.00
#
_symmetry.space_group_name_H-M   'P 1'
#
loop_
_entity.id
_entity.type
_entity.pdbx_description
1 polymer ?
#
loop_
_entity_poly.entity_id
_entity_poly.type
_entity_poly.pdbx_seq_one_letter_code
_entity_poly.pdbx_strand_id
1 'polypeptide(L)'
;MGRKSWQFASRLPAEKLSKIHNPGIQPDLLVEHAYNPIHRRHQYDPAGELIRTLDKLRGEIKYEYEANGQLHSRDTGKLVDSEEFRYDAAANRLNCKRSMNPTFKAAT
;
A
#
# COMPACT_ATOMS: atom_id res chain seq x y z
N MET A 1 -12.71 -16.13 4.37
CA MET A 1 -12.90 -14.89 5.14
C MET A 1 -11.53 -14.40 5.57
N GLY A 2 -11.21 -13.14 5.28
CA GLY A 2 -9.93 -12.56 5.65
C GLY A 2 -9.79 -12.29 7.14
N ARG A 3 -8.55 -12.19 7.62
CA ARG A 3 -8.24 -11.90 9.02
C ARG A 3 -8.70 -10.50 9.45
N LYS A 4 -8.88 -9.57 8.51
CA LYS A 4 -9.35 -8.18 8.74
C LYS A 4 -10.66 -7.88 8.01
N SER A 5 -11.65 -8.77 8.12
CA SER A 5 -12.95 -8.54 7.49
C SER A 5 -13.81 -7.56 8.30
N TRP A 6 -14.10 -6.39 7.73
CA TRP A 6 -15.07 -5.46 8.27
C TRP A 6 -16.50 -5.99 8.03
N GLN A 7 -17.20 -6.37 9.10
CA GLN A 7 -18.53 -6.99 9.02
C GLN A 7 -19.63 -6.07 8.47
N PHE A 8 -19.40 -4.75 8.43
CA PHE A 8 -20.35 -3.74 8.00
C PHE A 8 -19.87 -2.88 6.83
N ALA A 9 -18.73 -3.21 6.22
CA ALA A 9 -18.25 -2.47 5.05
C ALA A 9 -19.11 -2.81 3.83
N SER A 10 -19.59 -1.77 3.13
CA SER A 10 -20.26 -1.97 1.86
C SER A 10 -19.32 -2.63 0.86
N ARG A 11 -19.84 -3.58 0.07
CA ARG A 11 -19.12 -4.20 -1.06
C ARG A 11 -19.18 -3.38 -2.34
N LEU A 12 -19.87 -2.23 -2.31
CA LEU A 12 -19.96 -1.34 -3.45
C LEU A 12 -18.59 -0.65 -3.69
N PRO A 13 -18.18 -0.46 -4.95
CA PRO A 13 -17.01 0.35 -5.28
C PRO A 13 -17.13 1.78 -4.72
N ALA A 14 -16.00 2.40 -4.41
CA ALA A 14 -15.93 3.73 -3.80
C ALA A 14 -16.63 4.80 -4.65
N GLU A 15 -16.59 4.68 -5.98
CA GLU A 15 -17.25 5.58 -6.92
C GLU A 15 -18.77 5.48 -6.81
N LYS A 16 -19.29 4.25 -6.66
CA LYS A 16 -20.73 4.00 -6.50
C LYS A 16 -21.22 4.44 -5.13
N LEU A 17 -20.43 4.22 -4.08
CA LEU A 17 -20.72 4.74 -2.73
C LEU A 17 -20.74 6.27 -2.70
N SER A 18 -19.75 6.91 -3.32
CA SER A 18 -19.68 8.37 -3.41
C SER A 18 -20.90 8.95 -4.12
N LYS A 19 -21.37 8.32 -5.21
CA LYS A 19 -22.59 8.74 -5.92
C LYS A 19 -23.86 8.59 -5.07
N ILE A 20 -23.95 7.54 -4.24
CA ILE A 20 -25.10 7.34 -3.35
C ILE A 20 -25.14 8.41 -2.25
N HIS A 21 -23.98 8.70 -1.65
CA HIS A 21 -23.90 9.70 -0.58
C HIS A 21 -23.99 11.14 -1.10
N ASN A 22 -23.49 11.41 -2.32
CA ASN A 22 -23.47 12.72 -2.95
C ASN A 22 -23.91 12.63 -4.42
N PRO A 23 -25.22 12.59 -4.71
CA PRO A 23 -25.75 12.35 -6.05
C PRO A 23 -25.39 13.41 -7.10
N GLY A 24 -24.98 14.61 -6.68
CA GLY A 24 -24.49 15.67 -7.57
C GLY A 24 -23.00 15.61 -7.88
N ILE A 25 -22.23 14.74 -7.22
CA ILE A 25 -20.79 14.61 -7.45
C ILE A 25 -20.53 13.63 -8.60
N GLN A 26 -19.71 14.06 -9.57
CA GLN A 26 -19.07 13.16 -10.52
C GLN A 26 -17.73 12.70 -9.91
N PRO A 27 -17.64 11.49 -9.32
CA PRO A 27 -16.45 11.05 -8.59
C PRO A 27 -15.22 10.87 -9.50
N ASP A 28 -15.43 10.65 -10.79
CA ASP A 28 -14.36 10.57 -11.79
C ASP A 28 -13.58 11.91 -11.86
N LEU A 29 -14.28 13.04 -11.64
CA LEU A 29 -13.71 14.38 -11.50
C LEU A 29 -13.05 14.64 -10.11
N LEU A 30 -12.98 13.66 -9.22
CA LEU A 30 -12.24 13.78 -7.95
C LEU A 30 -10.97 12.93 -7.98
N VAL A 31 -11.01 11.79 -8.67
CA VAL A 31 -9.90 10.83 -8.74
C VAL A 31 -8.82 11.29 -9.72
N GLU A 32 -9.21 11.71 -10.94
CA GLU A 32 -8.26 12.05 -12.02
C GLU A 32 -8.12 13.56 -12.25
N HIS A 33 -8.97 14.36 -11.63
CA HIS A 33 -9.03 15.79 -11.91
C HIS A 33 -7.77 16.52 -11.47
N ALA A 34 -7.25 17.36 -12.39
CA ALA A 34 -6.00 18.10 -12.21
C ALA A 34 -5.94 18.87 -10.88
N TYR A 35 -7.07 19.37 -10.39
CA TYR A 35 -7.17 20.21 -9.19
C TYR A 35 -7.32 19.44 -7.87
N ASN A 36 -7.32 18.10 -7.88
CA ASN A 36 -7.20 17.31 -6.65
C ASN A 36 -5.78 16.74 -6.55
N PRO A 37 -4.81 17.51 -6.03
CA PRO A 37 -3.44 17.02 -5.89
C PRO A 37 -3.33 15.95 -4.81
N ILE A 38 -4.20 15.91 -3.80
CA ILE A 38 -4.05 15.04 -2.62
C ILE A 38 -4.77 13.69 -2.71
N HIS A 39 -5.15 13.27 -3.93
CA HIS A 39 -5.87 12.01 -4.10
C HIS A 39 -5.00 10.77 -3.81
N ARG A 40 -5.55 9.84 -3.02
CA ARG A 40 -4.91 8.57 -2.66
C ARG A 40 -5.91 7.41 -2.65
N ARG A 41 -5.54 6.30 -3.29
CA ARG A 41 -6.33 5.06 -3.31
C ARG A 41 -5.60 3.93 -2.58
N HIS A 42 -6.33 3.23 -1.71
CA HIS A 42 -5.83 2.06 -0.98
C HIS A 42 -6.49 0.80 -1.55
N GLN A 43 -5.71 -0.25 -1.77
CA GLN A 43 -6.19 -1.54 -2.24
C GLN A 43 -5.85 -2.62 -1.24
N TYR A 44 -6.82 -3.49 -0.99
CA TYR A 44 -6.70 -4.55 0.00
C TYR A 44 -6.89 -5.91 -0.68
N ASP A 45 -6.18 -6.91 -0.20
CA ASP A 45 -6.42 -8.29 -0.60
C ASP A 45 -7.70 -8.86 0.05
N PRO A 46 -8.14 -10.08 -0.32
CA PRO A 46 -9.29 -10.73 0.33
C PRO A 46 -9.07 -11.04 1.83
N ALA A 47 -7.82 -11.05 2.29
CA ALA A 47 -7.49 -11.19 3.71
C ALA A 47 -7.74 -9.88 4.49
N GLY A 48 -7.87 -8.75 3.79
CA GLY A 48 -8.03 -7.40 4.32
C GLY A 48 -6.69 -6.69 4.57
N GLU A 49 -5.59 -7.21 4.03
CA GLU A 49 -4.26 -6.60 4.13
C GLU A 49 -4.07 -5.54 3.04
N LEU A 50 -3.45 -4.41 3.39
CA LEU A 50 -3.22 -3.29 2.47
C LEU A 50 -2.08 -3.66 1.52
N ILE A 51 -2.39 -4.05 0.28
CA ILE A 51 -1.37 -4.50 -0.69
C ILE A 51 -0.82 -3.37 -1.57
N ARG A 52 -1.55 -2.26 -1.69
CA ARG A 52 -1.16 -1.15 -2.57
C ARG A 52 -1.73 0.18 -2.11
N THR A 53 -0.90 1.22 -2.17
CA THR A 53 -1.31 2.62 -2.07
C THR A 53 -0.90 3.35 -3.34
N LEU A 54 -1.87 3.97 -4.02
CA LEU A 54 -1.64 4.84 -5.16
C LEU A 54 -1.86 6.28 -4.72
N ASP A 55 -0.79 7.07 -4.64
CA ASP A 55 -0.82 8.49 -4.28
C ASP A 55 -0.45 9.33 -5.51
N LYS A 56 -1.27 10.33 -5.84
CA LYS A 56 -1.07 11.14 -7.05
C LYS A 56 0.24 11.94 -7.02
N LEU A 57 0.71 12.34 -5.85
CA LEU A 57 1.93 13.15 -5.69
C LEU A 57 3.15 12.28 -5.42
N ARG A 58 2.99 11.23 -4.61
CA ARG A 58 4.09 10.41 -4.12
C ARG A 58 4.32 9.13 -4.93
N GLY A 59 3.43 8.81 -5.85
CA GLY A 59 3.49 7.61 -6.66
C GLY A 59 2.88 6.40 -5.94
N GLU A 60 3.36 5.21 -6.32
CA GLU A 60 2.84 3.94 -5.84
C GLU A 60 3.69 3.38 -4.70
N ILE A 61 3.03 2.77 -3.72
CA ILE A 61 3.65 1.93 -2.70
C ILE A 61 2.98 0.55 -2.74
N LYS A 62 3.77 -0.52 -2.75
CA LYS A 62 3.31 -1.90 -2.66
C LYS A 62 3.75 -2.50 -1.32
N TYR A 63 2.92 -3.38 -0.79
CA TYR A 63 3.18 -4.08 0.46
C TYR A 63 2.98 -5.57 0.27
N GLU A 64 3.87 -6.35 0.87
CA GLU A 64 3.76 -7.80 0.90
C GLU A 64 3.72 -8.26 2.35
N TYR A 65 2.96 -9.32 2.60
CA TYR A 65 2.77 -9.87 3.93
C TYR A 65 3.09 -11.35 3.93
N GLU A 66 3.66 -11.80 5.04
CA GLU A 66 3.86 -13.22 5.33
C GLU A 66 2.52 -13.91 5.60
N ALA A 67 2.50 -15.25 5.52
CA ALA A 67 1.32 -16.04 5.82
C ALA A 67 0.77 -15.80 7.24
N ASN A 68 1.64 -15.46 8.20
CA ASN A 68 1.25 -15.12 9.58
C ASN A 68 0.74 -13.68 9.75
N GLY A 69 0.73 -12.87 8.67
CA GLY A 69 0.18 -11.50 8.65
C GLY A 69 1.19 -10.41 9.01
N GLN A 70 2.45 -10.77 9.23
CA GLN A 70 3.53 -9.80 9.40
C GLN A 70 3.86 -9.14 8.06
N LEU A 71 4.13 -7.83 8.09
CA LEU A 71 4.57 -7.10 6.90
C LEU A 71 5.96 -7.59 6.50
N HIS A 72 6.14 -8.07 5.27
CA HIS A 72 7.41 -8.54 4.76
C HIS A 72 8.21 -7.40 4.10
N SER A 73 7.56 -6.65 3.22
CA SER A 73 8.21 -5.61 2.42
C SER A 73 7.30 -4.40 2.19
N ARG A 74 7.94 -3.24 2.01
CA ARG A 74 7.33 -2.02 1.49
C ARG A 74 8.17 -1.51 0.33
N ASP A 75 7.64 -1.62 -0.88
CA ASP A 75 8.30 -1.14 -2.10
C ASP A 75 7.67 0.17 -2.58
N THR A 76 8.51 1.17 -2.82
CA THR A 76 8.12 2.50 -3.32
C THR A 76 8.55 2.73 -4.77
N GLY A 77 9.11 1.70 -5.42
CA GLY A 77 9.80 1.81 -6.71
C GLY A 77 11.18 2.48 -6.61
N LYS A 78 11.54 3.02 -5.44
CA LYS A 78 12.86 3.60 -5.15
C LYS A 78 13.58 2.72 -4.17
N LEU A 79 14.79 2.28 -4.54
CA LEU A 79 15.60 1.43 -3.68
C LEU A 79 15.82 2.10 -2.31
N VAL A 80 16.16 3.39 -2.27
CA VAL A 80 16.45 4.14 -1.04
C VAL A 80 15.29 4.14 -0.04
N ASP A 81 14.05 4.26 -0.51
CA ASP A 81 12.85 4.42 0.33
C ASP A 81 12.11 3.09 0.58
N SER A 82 12.55 2.01 -0.07
CA SER A 82 11.98 0.67 0.11
C SER A 82 12.63 -0.05 1.29
N GLU A 83 11.82 -0.80 2.02
CA GLU A 83 12.21 -1.47 3.27
C GLU A 83 11.76 -2.93 3.28
N GLU A 84 12.61 -3.79 3.85
CA GLU A 84 12.25 -5.15 4.25
C GLU A 84 12.15 -5.22 5.78
N PHE A 85 11.26 -6.07 6.26
CA PHE A 85 10.93 -6.20 7.66
C PHE A 85 11.15 -7.65 8.10
N ARG A 86 11.76 -7.81 9.28
CA ARG A 86 11.99 -9.11 9.91
C ARG A 86 11.52 -9.02 11.35
N TYR A 87 11.10 -10.16 11.90
CA TYR A 87 10.56 -10.23 13.25
C TYR A 87 11.21 -11.40 14.00
N ASP A 88 11.38 -11.25 15.31
CA ASP A 88 11.69 -12.39 16.17
C ASP A 88 10.44 -13.24 16.45
N ALA A 89 10.62 -14.35 17.18
CA ALA A 89 9.53 -15.25 17.55
C ALA A 89 8.47 -14.59 18.44
N ALA A 90 8.80 -13.49 19.12
CA ALA A 90 7.88 -12.70 19.93
C ALA A 90 7.20 -11.57 19.12
N ALA A 91 7.37 -11.57 17.80
CA ALA A 91 6.87 -10.57 16.86
C ALA A 91 7.42 -9.14 17.07
N ASN A 92 8.58 -8.99 17.71
CA ASN A 92 9.28 -7.71 17.74
C ASN A 92 10.01 -7.48 16.39
N ARG A 93 9.89 -6.27 15.84
CA ARG A 93 10.60 -5.90 14.60
C ARG A 93 12.11 -5.88 14.86
N LEU A 94 12.84 -6.68 14.10
CA LEU A 94 14.29 -6.66 14.06
C LEU A 94 14.76 -5.50 13.19
N ASN A 95 15.70 -4.71 13.70
CA ASN A 95 16.34 -3.65 12.91
C ASN A 95 17.45 -4.27 12.05
N CYS A 96 17.12 -4.74 10.85
CA CYS A 96 18.15 -5.06 9.87
C CYS A 96 18.71 -3.74 9.32
N LYS A 97 19.88 -3.32 9.82
CA LYS A 97 20.70 -2.31 9.15
C LYS A 97 20.90 -2.80 7.72
N ARG A 98 20.37 -2.05 6.76
CA ARG A 98 20.57 -2.29 5.33
C ARG A 98 22.06 -2.54 5.08
N SER A 99 22.42 -3.77 4.71
CA SER A 99 23.68 -4.02 4.05
C SER A 99 23.59 -3.27 2.73
N MET A 100 24.18 -2.07 2.68
CA MET A 100 24.63 -1.52 1.42
C MET A 100 25.66 -2.52 0.88
N ASN A 101 25.27 -3.30 -0.11
CA ASN A 101 26.24 -3.93 -1.01
C ASN A 101 26.57 -2.89 -2.08
N PRO A 102 27.71 -2.17 -2.01
CA PRO A 102 28.24 -1.52 -3.20
C PRO A 102 28.85 -2.63 -4.05
N THR A 103 28.08 -3.17 -5.00
CA THR A 103 28.67 -4.03 -6.04
C THR A 103 29.46 -3.15 -6.99
N PHE A 104 30.67 -2.75 -6.61
CA PHE A 104 31.66 -2.29 -7.59
C PHE A 104 32.13 -3.52 -8.36
N LYS A 105 31.65 -3.68 -9.59
CA LYS A 105 32.32 -4.55 -10.56
C LYS A 105 33.68 -3.90 -10.87
N ALA A 106 34.75 -4.55 -10.42
CA ALA A 106 36.08 -4.28 -10.94
C ALA A 106 36.12 -4.72 -12.41
N ALA A 107 36.33 -3.77 -13.32
CA ALA A 107 36.82 -4.06 -14.65
C ALA A 107 38.35 -4.18 -14.55
N THR A 108 38.88 -5.33 -14.95
CA THR A 108 40.29 -5.52 -15.31
C THR A 108 40.46 -5.18 -16.78
#